data_AF-A0A0C3K1Q1-F1
#
_entry.id   AF-A0A0C3K1Q1-F1
#
_cell.length_a   1.000
_cell.length_b   1.000
_cell.length_c   1.000
_cell.angle_alpha   90.00
_cell.angle_beta   90.00
_cell.angle_gamma   90.00
#
_symmetry.space_group_name_H-M   'P 1'
#
loop_
_entity.id
_entity.type
_entity.pdbx_description
1 polymer ?
#
loop_
_entity_poly.entity_id
_entity_poly.type
_entity_poly.pdbx_seq_one_letter_code
_entity_poly.pdbx_strand_id
1 'polypeptide(L)'
;MPNRIKPSKNAIIYSLVDGEPYVGIPPTKPVTVPVLLYARDSVIEPPTFDMEQVGECTYVISANGYKTQDQDGLLVGSIDGEAQKWRIEYAERHDAYTIAKENDRGVGWVAPTDDERQVRVRVLIEGPSIPPFYPSDELFRFKYSD
;
A
#
# COMPACT_ATOMS: atom_id res chain seq x y z
N MET A 1 12.72 39.83 -36.61
CA MET A 1 11.49 39.53 -35.84
C MET A 1 11.65 38.13 -35.24
N PRO A 2 11.32 37.87 -33.96
CA PRO A 2 11.42 36.52 -33.42
C PRO A 2 10.46 35.60 -34.18
N ASN A 3 10.95 34.44 -34.58
CA ASN A 3 10.17 33.44 -35.32
C ASN A 3 9.11 32.87 -34.37
N ARG A 4 7.84 33.22 -34.60
CA ARG A 4 6.75 32.80 -33.71
C ARG A 4 6.37 31.36 -34.01
N ILE A 5 6.36 30.53 -32.97
CA ILE A 5 5.97 29.11 -33.05
C ILE A 5 4.49 29.03 -33.43
N LYS A 6 4.13 28.10 -34.33
CA LYS A 6 2.74 27.89 -34.73
C LYS A 6 2.02 27.01 -33.69
N PRO A 7 0.75 27.30 -33.31
CA PRO A 7 -0.02 26.41 -32.45
C PRO A 7 -0.18 25.02 -33.07
N SER A 8 0.05 23.96 -32.30
CA SER A 8 -0.08 22.57 -32.74
C SER A 8 -0.50 21.67 -31.57
N LYS A 9 -1.29 20.62 -31.85
CA LYS A 9 -1.68 19.60 -30.85
C LYS A 9 -0.67 18.44 -30.72
N ASN A 10 0.25 18.31 -31.68
CA ASN A 10 1.15 17.16 -31.82
C ASN A 10 2.61 17.59 -32.07
N ALA A 11 3.07 18.63 -31.37
CA ALA A 11 4.46 19.07 -31.51
C ALA A 11 5.42 18.06 -30.84
N ILE A 12 6.49 17.71 -31.54
CA ILE A 12 7.60 16.90 -31.01
C ILE A 12 8.75 17.86 -30.64
N ILE A 13 9.31 17.68 -29.45
CA ILE A 13 10.37 18.53 -28.92
C ILE A 13 11.63 17.66 -28.72
N TYR A 14 12.77 18.19 -29.12
CA TYR A 14 14.09 17.59 -28.97
C TYR A 14 15.00 18.56 -28.21
N SER A 15 15.97 18.04 -27.48
CA SER A 15 17.08 18.80 -26.91
C SER A 15 18.22 18.91 -27.93
N LEU A 16 19.04 19.97 -27.86
CA LEU A 16 20.23 20.13 -28.73
C LEU A 16 21.53 19.62 -28.06
N VAL A 17 21.42 18.86 -26.97
CA VAL A 17 22.57 18.14 -26.40
C VAL A 17 22.97 16.97 -27.31
N ASP A 18 24.18 16.45 -27.16
CA ASP A 18 24.69 15.36 -27.99
C ASP A 18 23.70 14.18 -28.07
N GLY A 19 23.37 13.77 -29.30
CA GLY A 19 22.38 12.73 -29.58
C GLY A 19 20.93 13.21 -29.68
N GLU A 20 20.68 14.51 -29.56
CA GLU A 20 19.39 15.18 -29.74
C GLU A 20 18.17 14.47 -29.10
N PRO A 21 18.20 14.17 -27.78
CA PRO A 21 17.16 13.35 -27.16
C PRO A 21 15.79 14.04 -27.16
N TYR A 22 14.73 13.24 -27.25
CA TYR A 22 13.35 13.72 -27.14
C TYR A 22 13.04 14.27 -25.73
N VAL A 23 12.26 15.36 -25.69
CA VAL A 23 11.70 15.92 -24.46
C VAL A 23 10.28 15.41 -24.29
N GLY A 24 10.00 14.76 -23.16
CA GLY A 24 8.68 14.23 -22.84
C GLY A 24 8.44 14.14 -21.33
N ILE A 25 7.18 14.00 -20.95
CA ILE A 25 6.78 13.68 -19.57
C ILE A 25 6.84 12.15 -19.42
N PRO A 26 7.45 11.59 -18.36
CA PRO A 26 7.35 10.17 -18.06
C PRO A 26 5.86 9.78 -17.91
N PRO A 27 5.34 8.83 -18.71
CA PRO A 27 3.90 8.57 -18.77
C PRO A 27 3.32 7.86 -17.53
N THR A 28 4.09 7.67 -16.46
CA THR A 28 3.80 6.68 -15.41
C THR A 28 3.45 7.31 -14.07
N LYS A 29 2.24 7.02 -13.56
CA LYS A 29 2.05 6.83 -12.10
C LYS A 29 3.02 5.72 -11.67
N PRO A 30 3.64 5.79 -10.48
CA PRO A 30 4.41 4.65 -9.98
C PRO A 30 3.51 3.42 -10.00
N VAL A 31 3.97 2.33 -10.62
CA VAL A 31 3.20 1.08 -10.67
C VAL A 31 2.95 0.55 -9.26
N THR A 32 3.90 0.82 -8.36
CA THR A 32 3.85 0.47 -6.95
C THR A 32 4.19 1.67 -6.07
N VAL A 33 3.53 1.77 -4.91
CA VAL A 33 3.75 2.79 -3.88
C VAL A 33 3.84 2.13 -2.51
N PRO A 34 4.67 2.61 -1.58
CA PRO A 34 4.76 2.02 -0.25
C PRO A 34 3.50 2.30 0.58
N VAL A 35 3.07 1.34 1.40
CA VAL A 35 2.04 1.58 2.42
C VAL A 35 2.74 2.02 3.70
N LEU A 36 2.45 3.26 4.13
CA LEU A 36 3.16 3.93 5.21
C LEU A 36 2.27 4.17 6.43
N LEU A 37 2.88 4.14 7.61
CA LEU A 37 2.33 4.69 8.83
C LEU A 37 2.49 6.21 8.85
N TYR A 38 1.39 6.90 9.14
CA TYR A 38 1.37 8.35 9.33
C TYR A 38 1.09 8.67 10.79
N ALA A 39 1.85 9.62 11.35
CA ALA A 39 1.55 10.17 12.66
C ALA A 39 0.21 10.94 12.59
N ARG A 40 -0.62 10.84 13.62
CA ARG A 40 -1.99 11.40 13.60
C ARG A 40 -2.02 12.92 13.39
N ASP A 41 -0.99 13.61 13.84
CA ASP A 41 -0.79 15.06 13.71
C ASP A 41 -0.14 15.46 12.37
N SER A 42 0.37 14.49 11.60
CA SER A 42 1.02 14.73 10.30
C SER A 42 0.05 14.77 9.11
N VAL A 43 -1.22 14.45 9.33
CA VAL A 43 -2.26 14.40 8.30
C VAL A 43 -3.50 15.18 8.74
N ILE A 44 -4.12 15.91 7.80
CA ILE A 44 -5.34 16.69 8.06
C ILE A 44 -6.54 15.74 8.19
N GLU A 45 -6.58 14.69 7.36
CA GLU A 45 -7.61 13.66 7.37
C GLU A 45 -6.94 12.27 7.42
N PRO A 46 -7.52 11.31 8.17
CA PRO A 46 -7.02 9.93 8.18
C PRO A 46 -7.05 9.30 6.78
N PRO A 47 -5.99 8.60 6.34
CA PRO A 47 -6.05 7.80 5.12
C PRO A 47 -7.15 6.74 5.21
N THR A 48 -7.90 6.60 4.13
CA THR A 48 -8.99 5.60 4.02
C THR A 48 -8.57 4.45 3.11
N PHE A 49 -9.15 3.28 3.37
CA PHE A 49 -8.98 2.07 2.58
C PHE A 49 -10.35 1.53 2.18
N ASP A 50 -10.46 1.12 0.93
CA ASP A 50 -11.57 0.31 0.44
C ASP A 50 -11.32 -1.15 0.81
N MET A 51 -12.35 -1.80 1.35
CA MET A 51 -12.31 -3.21 1.74
C MET A 51 -13.37 -3.98 0.96
N GLU A 52 -12.94 -4.79 0.00
CA GLU A 52 -13.81 -5.66 -0.77
C GLU A 52 -13.77 -7.08 -0.20
N GLN A 53 -14.90 -7.58 0.30
CA GLN A 53 -14.97 -8.95 0.80
C GLN A 53 -15.06 -9.94 -0.37
N VAL A 54 -14.13 -10.90 -0.42
CA VAL A 54 -14.03 -11.90 -1.50
C VAL A 54 -14.08 -13.35 -0.98
N GLY A 55 -14.28 -13.54 0.33
CA GLY A 55 -14.44 -14.84 0.97
C GLY A 55 -14.80 -14.74 2.45
N GLU A 56 -14.78 -15.87 3.16
CA GLU A 56 -14.98 -15.92 4.61
C GLU A 56 -13.77 -15.31 5.32
N CYS A 57 -13.97 -14.12 5.92
CA CYS A 57 -12.90 -13.30 6.52
C CYS A 57 -11.78 -12.90 5.55
N THR A 58 -12.00 -13.02 4.23
CA THR A 58 -11.00 -12.71 3.20
C THR A 58 -11.40 -11.46 2.44
N TYR A 59 -10.46 -10.53 2.31
CA TYR A 59 -10.65 -9.21 1.73
C TYR A 59 -9.56 -8.88 0.71
N VAL A 60 -9.93 -8.11 -0.30
CA VAL A 60 -8.99 -7.28 -1.07
C VAL A 60 -9.01 -5.90 -0.45
N ILE A 61 -7.84 -5.40 -0.06
CA ILE A 61 -7.67 -4.08 0.56
C ILE A 61 -7.00 -3.15 -0.44
N SER A 62 -7.60 -1.99 -0.71
CA SER A 62 -7.06 -1.01 -1.65
C SER A 62 -7.18 0.42 -1.12
N ALA A 63 -6.38 1.34 -1.65
CA ALA A 63 -6.49 2.77 -1.38
C ALA A 63 -6.15 3.57 -2.65
N ASN A 64 -6.99 4.55 -3.01
CA ASN A 64 -6.76 5.44 -4.15
C ASN A 64 -6.48 4.70 -5.48
N GLY A 65 -7.12 3.55 -5.69
CA GLY A 65 -6.93 2.70 -6.88
C GLY A 65 -5.71 1.79 -6.83
N TYR A 66 -4.91 1.80 -5.75
CA TYR A 66 -3.82 0.87 -5.52
C TYR A 66 -4.27 -0.29 -4.64
N LYS A 67 -4.12 -1.52 -5.11
CA LYS A 67 -4.38 -2.75 -4.37
C LYS A 67 -3.17 -3.12 -3.53
N THR A 68 -3.37 -3.40 -2.25
CA THR A 68 -2.28 -3.79 -1.36
C THR A 68 -1.77 -5.18 -1.71
N GLN A 69 -0.45 -5.36 -1.70
CA GLN A 69 0.23 -6.62 -1.97
C GLN A 69 1.57 -6.68 -1.25
N ASP A 70 2.07 -7.91 -1.05
CA ASP A 70 3.44 -8.14 -0.62
C ASP A 70 4.39 -8.00 -1.81
N GLN A 71 5.43 -7.19 -1.64
CA GLN A 71 6.56 -7.13 -2.55
C GLN A 71 7.85 -7.18 -1.72
N ASP A 72 8.58 -8.30 -1.81
CA ASP A 72 9.86 -8.54 -1.12
C ASP A 72 9.81 -8.30 0.40
N GLY A 73 8.69 -8.67 1.05
CA GLY A 73 8.49 -8.53 2.50
C GLY A 73 8.10 -7.11 2.93
N LEU A 74 7.73 -6.26 1.97
CA LEU A 74 7.21 -4.92 2.18
C LEU A 74 5.76 -4.83 1.68
N LEU A 75 4.93 -4.12 2.43
CA LEU A 75 3.58 -3.83 1.99
C LEU A 75 3.61 -2.65 1.01
N VAL A 76 3.10 -2.90 -0.20
CA VAL A 76 2.97 -1.89 -1.26
C VAL A 76 1.55 -1.86 -1.78
N GLY A 77 1.10 -0.72 -2.26
CA GLY A 77 -0.07 -0.61 -3.12
C GLY A 77 0.36 -0.68 -4.58
N SER A 78 -0.34 -1.44 -5.42
CA SER A 78 -0.08 -1.51 -6.86
C SER A 78 -1.33 -1.30 -7.70
N ILE A 79 -1.17 -0.65 -8.85
CA ILE A 79 -2.22 -0.53 -9.88
C ILE A 79 -2.21 -1.70 -10.88
N ASP A 80 -1.20 -2.58 -10.80
CA ASP A 80 -1.00 -3.70 -11.71
C ASP A 80 -0.97 -5.03 -10.93
N GLY A 81 -1.21 -6.13 -11.64
CA GLY A 81 -1.22 -7.47 -11.06
C GLY A 81 -2.54 -7.90 -10.41
N GLU A 82 -2.56 -9.14 -9.95
CA GLU A 82 -3.68 -9.68 -9.17
C GLU A 82 -3.68 -9.11 -7.76
N ALA A 83 -4.88 -8.83 -7.25
CA ALA A 83 -5.02 -8.32 -5.89
C ALA A 83 -4.61 -9.39 -4.89
N GLN A 84 -3.69 -9.08 -3.97
CA GLN A 84 -3.42 -9.96 -2.84
C GLN A 84 -4.68 -10.05 -1.98
N LYS A 85 -5.09 -11.29 -1.70
CA LYS A 85 -6.17 -11.58 -0.77
C LYS A 85 -5.58 -11.65 0.64
N TRP A 86 -6.21 -10.92 1.55
CA TRP A 86 -5.83 -10.84 2.95
C TRP A 86 -6.93 -11.43 3.81
N ARG A 87 -6.56 -12.32 4.71
CA ARG A 87 -7.44 -12.85 5.74
C ARG A 87 -7.34 -11.98 6.99
N ILE A 88 -8.48 -11.48 7.46
CA ILE A 88 -8.57 -10.60 8.61
C ILE A 88 -9.25 -11.37 9.75
N GLU A 89 -8.51 -11.59 10.83
CA GLU A 89 -8.99 -12.38 11.97
C GLU A 89 -9.01 -11.55 13.25
N TYR A 90 -10.04 -11.74 14.07
CA TYR A 90 -10.20 -11.02 15.32
C TYR A 90 -9.32 -11.62 16.41
N ALA A 91 -8.46 -10.79 17.01
CA ALA A 91 -7.62 -11.13 18.15
C ALA A 91 -8.32 -10.71 19.44
N GLU A 92 -9.14 -11.60 20.00
CA GLU A 92 -10.02 -11.35 21.15
C GLU A 92 -9.30 -10.70 22.35
N ARG A 93 -8.09 -11.17 22.65
CA ARG A 93 -7.30 -10.66 23.79
C ARG A 93 -7.00 -9.15 23.72
N HIS A 94 -6.94 -8.59 22.52
CA HIS A 94 -6.48 -7.23 22.27
C HIS A 94 -7.58 -6.28 21.75
N ASP A 95 -8.77 -6.82 21.47
CA ASP A 95 -9.84 -6.10 20.76
C ASP A 95 -9.29 -5.40 19.51
N ALA A 96 -8.66 -6.21 18.65
CA ALA A 96 -7.95 -5.81 17.45
C ALA A 96 -7.94 -6.96 16.44
N TYR A 97 -7.31 -6.76 15.29
CA TYR A 97 -7.30 -7.71 14.19
C TYR A 97 -5.88 -7.95 13.67
N THR A 98 -5.60 -9.18 13.25
CA THR A 98 -4.44 -9.49 12.41
C THR A 98 -4.86 -9.42 10.94
N ILE A 99 -3.91 -9.08 10.07
CA ILE A 99 -4.11 -9.05 8.61
C ILE A 99 -3.05 -9.97 7.99
N ALA A 100 -3.42 -11.20 7.67
CA ALA A 100 -2.52 -12.22 7.14
C ALA A 100 -2.80 -12.50 5.66
N LYS A 101 -1.85 -13.11 4.93
CA LYS A 101 -2.13 -13.59 3.57
C LYS A 101 -3.17 -14.71 3.63
N GLU A 102 -4.06 -14.76 2.65
CA GLU A 102 -5.06 -15.84 2.57
C GLU A 102 -4.40 -17.22 2.44
N ASN A 103 -3.36 -17.32 1.60
CA ASN A 103 -2.66 -18.57 1.28
C ASN A 103 -1.58 -18.96 2.29
N ASP A 104 -1.18 -18.05 3.17
CA ASP A 104 -0.21 -18.29 4.25
C ASP A 104 -0.56 -17.43 5.46
N ARG A 105 -1.37 -18.01 6.36
CA ARG A 105 -1.90 -17.30 7.54
C ARG A 105 -0.84 -16.96 8.57
N GLY A 106 0.34 -17.58 8.48
CA GLY A 106 1.47 -17.26 9.33
C GLY A 106 2.22 -16.01 8.89
N VAL A 107 1.91 -15.41 7.73
CA VAL A 107 2.59 -14.24 7.19
C VAL A 107 1.60 -13.10 6.97
N GLY A 108 1.86 -11.93 7.56
CA GLY A 108 0.93 -10.82 7.57
C GLY A 108 1.57 -9.45 7.74
N TRP A 109 0.72 -8.45 7.91
CA TRP A 109 1.12 -7.06 8.07
C TRP A 109 1.77 -6.84 9.43
N VAL A 110 2.93 -6.19 9.43
CA VAL A 110 3.67 -5.82 10.63
C VAL A 110 4.04 -4.34 10.54
N ALA A 111 3.53 -3.55 11.47
CA ALA A 111 3.85 -2.15 11.65
C ALA A 111 5.34 -2.00 12.06
N PRO A 112 6.13 -1.12 11.42
CA PRO A 112 7.48 -0.86 11.90
C PRO A 112 7.45 -0.21 13.29
N THR A 113 8.39 -0.61 14.13
CA THR A 113 8.62 -0.04 15.48
C THR A 113 9.89 0.81 15.56
N ASP A 114 10.66 0.86 14.47
CA ASP A 114 11.88 1.66 14.28
C ASP A 114 11.55 2.99 13.56
N ASP A 115 12.59 3.72 13.12
CA ASP A 115 12.42 4.97 12.36
C ASP A 115 11.84 4.75 10.95
N GLU A 116 11.65 3.49 10.52
CA GLU A 116 10.96 3.20 9.28
C GLU A 116 9.46 3.45 9.40
N ARG A 117 8.83 3.76 8.27
CA ARG A 117 7.39 4.04 8.21
C ARG A 117 6.63 3.03 7.37
N GLN A 118 7.33 2.24 6.56
CA GLN A 118 6.67 1.30 5.66
C GLN A 118 6.24 0.05 6.42
N VAL A 119 4.97 -0.30 6.26
CA VAL A 119 4.42 -1.56 6.79
C VAL A 119 5.14 -2.73 6.10
N ARG A 120 5.55 -3.71 6.88
CA ARG A 120 6.27 -4.89 6.42
C ARG A 120 5.27 -6.05 6.28
N VAL A 121 5.62 -7.04 5.46
CA VAL A 121 4.90 -8.32 5.36
C VAL A 121 5.84 -9.41 5.85
N ARG A 122 5.57 -9.97 7.03
CA ARG A 122 6.48 -10.91 7.71
C ARG A 122 5.71 -11.98 8.46
N VAL A 123 6.44 -12.99 8.94
CA VAL A 123 5.89 -14.02 9.82
C VAL A 123 5.31 -13.35 11.07
N LEU A 124 4.05 -13.66 11.37
CA LEU A 124 3.35 -13.25 12.58
C LEU A 124 3.81 -14.11 13.76
N ILE A 125 4.02 -13.47 14.91
CA ILE A 125 4.50 -14.12 16.13
C ILE A 125 3.31 -14.37 17.05
N GLU A 126 2.92 -15.64 17.15
CA GLU A 126 1.86 -16.07 18.07
C GLU A 126 2.46 -16.59 19.39
N GLY A 127 2.06 -15.99 20.51
CA GLY A 127 2.45 -16.42 21.85
C GLY A 127 1.63 -17.61 22.34
N PRO A 128 2.20 -18.51 23.16
CA PRO A 128 1.51 -19.70 23.67
C PRO A 128 0.51 -19.34 24.78
N SER A 129 -0.68 -18.87 24.41
CA SER A 129 -1.80 -18.65 25.32
C SER A 129 -3.15 -18.97 24.67
N ILE A 130 -4.21 -19.10 25.48
CA ILE A 130 -5.60 -19.28 25.01
C ILE A 130 -6.46 -18.18 25.64
N PRO A 131 -6.99 -17.20 24.88
CA PRO A 131 -6.71 -16.98 23.45
C PRO A 131 -5.24 -16.59 23.18
N PRO A 132 -4.77 -16.74 21.92
CA PRO A 132 -3.40 -16.40 21.54
C PRO A 132 -3.02 -14.95 21.82
N PHE A 133 -1.72 -14.72 22.02
CA PHE A 133 -1.14 -13.39 22.17
C PHE A 133 -0.44 -12.98 20.88
N TYR A 134 -0.63 -11.73 20.46
CA TYR A 134 0.08 -11.13 19.34
C TYR A 134 0.79 -9.84 19.80
N PRO A 135 2.03 -9.60 19.35
CA PRO A 135 2.69 -8.32 19.50
C PRO A 135 1.84 -7.16 18.96
N SER A 136 1.97 -5.97 19.56
CA SER A 136 1.14 -4.81 19.19
C SER A 136 1.37 -4.31 17.77
N ASP A 137 2.56 -4.55 17.22
CA ASP A 137 2.94 -4.22 15.84
C ASP A 137 2.30 -5.14 14.79
N GLU A 138 1.68 -6.25 15.20
CA GLU A 138 0.94 -7.16 14.33
C GLU A 138 -0.58 -6.93 14.38
N LEU A 139 -1.02 -5.94 15.17
CA LEU A 139 -2.42 -5.71 15.52
C LEU A 139 -2.93 -4.38 14.95
N PHE A 140 -4.08 -4.44 14.30
CA PHE A 140 -4.71 -3.29 13.64
C PHE A 140 -6.15 -3.12 14.12
N ARG A 141 -6.62 -1.87 14.18
CA ARG A 141 -8.01 -1.53 14.50
C ARG A 141 -8.65 -0.81 13.33
N PHE A 142 -9.88 -1.19 13.03
CA PHE A 142 -10.69 -0.56 11.99
C PHE A 142 -11.67 0.41 12.63
N LYS A 143 -11.82 1.58 12.00
CA LYS A 143 -12.89 2.54 12.30
C LYS A 143 -13.56 2.90 10.98
N TYR A 144 -14.88 2.75 10.94
CA TYR A 144 -15.67 3.15 9.79
C TYR A 144 -16.15 4.58 10.03
N SER A 145 -16.07 5.41 9.00
CA SER A 145 -16.72 6.72 9.00
C SER A 145 -18.20 6.50 8.70
N ASP A 146 -19.07 7.07 9.53
CA ASP A 146 -20.52 7.11 9.29
C ASP A 146 -20.89 7.97 8.07
#